data_AF-A0A4Q1UZT6-F1
#
_entry.id   AF-A0A4Q1UZT6-F1
#
_cell.length_a   1.000
_cell.length_b   1.000
_cell.length_c   1.000
_cell.angle_alpha   90.00
_cell.angle_beta   90.00
_cell.angle_gamma   90.00
#
_symmetry.space_group_name_H-M   'P 1'
#
loop_
_entity.id
_entity.type
_entity.pdbx_description
1 polymer ?
#
loop_
_entity_poly.entity_id
_entity_poly.type
_entity_poly.pdbx_seq_one_letter_code
_entity_poly.pdbx_strand_id
1 'polypeptide(L)' 'MIRWLAFLTVAIFVGTSAQAMTPAPLVQANSMMTPVAAACGPGRTRINGVCVARTTVRQTRRAVRRCLRWQGGVCASYE' A
#
# COMPACT_ATOMS: atom_id res chain seq x y z
N MET A 1 20.66 19.38 -49.16
CA MET A 1 20.97 19.61 -47.73
C MET A 1 19.71 19.89 -46.91
N ILE A 2 18.84 20.81 -47.37
CA ILE A 2 17.57 21.16 -46.69
C ILE A 2 16.63 19.95 -46.41
N ARG A 3 16.63 18.95 -47.31
CA ARG A 3 15.78 17.74 -47.18
C ARG A 3 16.10 16.91 -45.94
N TRP A 4 17.39 16.81 -45.58
CA TRP A 4 17.82 16.05 -44.40
C TRP A 4 17.45 16.77 -43.10
N LEU A 5 17.53 18.11 -43.10
CA LEU A 5 17.10 18.93 -41.97
C LEU A 5 15.59 18.80 -41.74
N ALA A 6 14.78 18.80 -42.80
CA ALA A 6 13.33 18.59 -42.70
C ALA A 6 12.96 17.20 -42.15
N PHE A 7 13.72 16.16 -42.51
CA PHE A 7 13.51 14.82 -41.97
C PHE A 7 13.86 14.74 -40.48
N LEU A 8 14.96 15.37 -40.07
CA LEU A 8 15.39 15.40 -38.67
C LEU A 8 14.39 16.13 -37.78
N THR A 9 13.85 17.27 -38.23
CA THR A 9 12.87 18.03 -37.44
C THR A 9 11.58 17.26 -37.24
N VAL A 10 11.08 16.58 -38.27
CA VAL A 10 9.86 15.75 -38.17
C VAL A 10 10.09 14.56 -37.23
N ALA A 11 11.23 13.87 -37.33
CA ALA A 11 11.53 12.73 -36.47
C ALA A 11 11.62 13.11 -34.98
N ILE A 12 12.24 14.25 -34.68
CA ILE A 12 12.37 14.76 -33.30
C ILE A 12 10.99 15.12 -32.72
N PHE A 13 10.15 15.79 -33.51
CA PHE A 13 8.82 16.24 -33.06
C PHE A 13 7.86 15.07 -32.77
N VAL A 14 7.97 13.97 -33.52
CA VAL A 14 7.18 12.76 -33.28
C VAL A 14 7.70 11.99 -32.05
N GLY A 15 9.02 11.92 -31.87
CA GLY A 15 9.65 11.21 -30.75
C GLY A 15 9.39 11.85 -29.37
N THR A 16 9.20 13.17 -29.29
CA THR A 16 8.87 13.86 -28.02
C THR A 16 7.45 13.56 -27.54
N SER A 17 6.50 13.31 -28.44
CA SER A 17 5.11 13.00 -28.07
C SER A 17 4.97 11.65 -27.35
N ALA A 18 5.81 10.66 -27.69
CA ALA A 18 5.81 9.35 -27.06
C ALA A 18 6.36 9.37 -25.62
N GLN A 19 7.25 10.32 -25.32
CA GLN A 19 7.87 10.48 -23.98
C GLN A 19 6.95 11.23 -22.99
N ALA A 20 5.93 11.91 -23.50
CA ALA A 20 4.91 12.56 -22.69
C ALA A 20 3.83 11.57 -22.18
N MET A 21 3.85 10.32 -22.64
CA MET A 21 3.11 9.25 -22.00
C MET A 21 3.84 8.86 -20.73
N THR A 22 3.45 9.50 -19.62
CA THR A 22 3.80 9.09 -18.27
C THR A 22 3.63 7.57 -18.15
N PRO A 23 4.61 6.82 -17.62
CA PRO A 23 4.40 5.40 -17.34
C PRO A 23 3.12 5.28 -16.53
N ALA A 24 2.28 4.31 -16.91
CA ALA A 24 0.94 4.09 -16.35
C ALA A 24 0.97 4.36 -14.84
N PRO A 25 0.00 5.13 -14.29
CA PRO A 25 0.03 5.57 -12.91
C PRO A 25 0.31 4.35 -12.05
N LEU A 26 1.49 4.33 -11.42
CA LEU A 26 1.85 3.31 -10.46
C LEU A 26 0.67 3.28 -9.51
N VAL A 27 -0.01 2.13 -9.41
CA VAL A 27 -1.16 1.96 -8.54
C VAL A 27 -0.67 2.32 -7.15
N GLN A 28 -0.95 3.56 -6.74
CA GLN A 28 -0.74 4.01 -5.39
C GLN A 28 -1.61 3.06 -4.59
N ALA A 29 -1.00 2.16 -3.83
CA ALA A 29 -1.73 1.26 -2.97
C ALA A 29 -2.46 2.14 -1.95
N ASN A 30 -3.70 2.53 -2.27
CA ASN A 30 -4.58 3.37 -1.45
C ASN A 30 -4.90 2.72 -0.09
N SER A 31 -4.31 1.57 0.21
CA SER A 31 -4.46 0.80 1.44
C SER A 31 -3.15 0.63 2.23
N MET A 32 -2.01 1.18 1.80
CA MET A 32 -0.80 1.18 2.65
C MET A 32 -0.80 2.25 3.75
N MET A 33 -1.94 2.89 4.01
CA MET A 33 -2.20 3.37 5.36
C MET A 33 -2.49 2.16 6.22
N THR A 34 -1.44 1.47 6.70
CA THR A 34 -1.60 0.71 7.94
C THR A 34 -2.17 1.71 8.94
N PRO A 35 -3.43 1.56 9.39
CA PRO A 35 -3.98 2.34 10.48
C PRO A 35 -3.03 2.20 11.65
N VAL A 36 -2.21 3.24 11.83
CA VAL A 36 -1.31 3.43 12.95
C VAL A 36 -2.17 3.30 14.20
N ALA A 37 -1.64 2.76 15.30
CA ALA A 37 -2.41 2.37 16.49
C ALA A 37 -3.46 3.40 16.97
N ALA A 38 -3.31 4.68 16.63
CA ALA A 38 -4.25 5.78 16.85
C ALA A 38 -5.57 5.73 16.05
N ALA A 39 -5.65 5.00 14.93
CA ALA A 39 -6.88 4.90 14.12
C ALA A 39 -8.04 4.20 14.85
N CYS A 40 -7.76 3.45 15.91
CA CYS A 40 -8.75 2.75 16.71
C CYS A 40 -9.49 3.66 17.71
N GLY A 41 -9.16 4.96 17.76
CA GLY A 41 -9.74 5.92 18.70
C GLY A 41 -9.07 5.93 20.08
N PRO A 42 -9.43 6.91 20.93
CA PRO A 42 -8.83 7.08 22.25
C PRO A 42 -9.03 5.85 23.14
N GLY A 43 -8.00 5.51 23.92
CA GLY A 43 -8.03 4.35 24.81
C GLY A 43 -7.92 2.99 24.11
N ARG A 44 -7.75 2.95 22.79
CA ARG A 44 -7.57 1.72 22.01
C ARG A 44 -6.26 1.74 21.23
N THR A 45 -5.79 0.55 20.86
CA THR A 45 -4.58 0.35 20.07
C THR A 45 -4.82 -0.77 19.07
N ARG A 46 -4.27 -0.64 17.86
CA ARG A 46 -4.33 -1.70 16.86
C ARG A 46 -3.30 -2.79 17.13
N ILE A 47 -3.74 -4.04 17.21
CA ILE A 47 -2.90 -5.23 17.38
C ILE A 47 -3.30 -6.25 16.32
N ASN A 48 -2.35 -6.59 15.45
CA ASN A 48 -2.52 -7.56 14.37
C ASN A 48 -3.82 -7.39 13.56
N GLY A 49 -4.10 -6.14 13.17
CA GLY A 49 -5.29 -5.75 12.39
C GLY A 49 -6.52 -5.35 13.19
N VAL A 50 -6.58 -5.65 14.50
CA VAL A 50 -7.78 -5.47 15.33
C VAL A 50 -7.62 -4.34 16.32
N CYS A 51 -8.67 -3.56 16.54
CA CYS A 51 -8.72 -2.53 17.56
C CYS A 51 -9.01 -3.11 18.94
N VAL A 52 -8.07 -2.98 19.88
CA VAL A 52 -8.16 -3.54 21.23
C VAL A 52 -8.08 -2.42 22.26
N ALA A 53 -8.85 -2.49 23.36
CA ALA A 53 -8.69 -1.56 24.48
C ALA A 53 -7.31 -1.68 25.12
N ARG A 54 -6.74 -0.54 25.56
CA ARG A 54 -5.47 -0.50 26.32
C ARG A 54 -5.47 -1.42 27.54
N THR A 55 -6.62 -1.60 28.19
CA THR A 55 -6.78 -2.48 29.36
C THR A 55 -6.55 -3.96 29.05
N THR A 56 -6.80 -4.41 27.82
CA THR A 56 -6.69 -5.82 27.42
C THR A 56 -5.53 -6.12 26.47
N VAL A 57 -4.69 -5.13 26.16
CA VAL A 57 -3.55 -5.25 25.23
C VAL A 57 -2.60 -6.41 25.58
N ARG A 58 -2.30 -6.61 26.86
CA ARG A 58 -1.39 -7.70 27.27
C ARG A 58 -1.97 -9.07 26.97
N GLN A 59 -3.26 -9.25 27.20
CA GLN A 59 -3.95 -10.52 26.95
C GLN A 59 -4.03 -10.81 25.45
N THR A 60 -4.42 -9.83 24.64
CA THR A 60 -4.52 -10.00 23.18
C THR A 60 -3.16 -10.26 22.55
N ARG A 61 -2.09 -9.58 22.94
CA ARG A 61 -0.73 -9.89 22.44
C ARG A 61 -0.30 -11.32 22.76
N ARG A 62 -0.65 -11.83 23.94
CA ARG A 62 -0.35 -13.23 24.32
C ARG A 62 -1.12 -14.22 23.47
N ALA A 63 -2.41 -13.97 23.23
CA ALA A 63 -3.23 -14.81 22.36
C ALA A 63 -2.69 -14.82 20.92
N VAL A 64 -2.42 -13.65 20.34
CA VAL A 64 -1.86 -13.50 18.99
C VAL A 64 -0.56 -14.29 18.83
N ARG A 65 0.36 -14.22 19.80
CA ARG A 65 1.66 -14.92 19.74
C ARG A 65 1.54 -16.44 19.84
N ARG A 66 0.52 -16.95 20.53
CA ARG A 66 0.28 -18.40 20.67
C ARG A 66 -0.49 -18.96 19.47
N CYS A 67 -1.15 -18.10 18.72
CA CYS A 67 -1.88 -18.49 17.54
C CYS A 67 -0.94 -18.83 16.38
N LEU A 68 -1.15 -20.02 15.82
CA LEU A 68 -0.42 -20.50 14.65
C LEU A 68 -0.77 -19.66 13.42
N ARG A 69 -2.06 -19.33 13.26
CA ARG A 69 -2.54 -18.40 12.24
C ARG A 69 -3.56 -17.45 12.86
N TRP A 70 -3.31 -16.14 12.77
CA TRP A 70 -4.22 -15.11 13.26
C TRP A 70 -5.01 -14.49 12.10
N GLN A 71 -6.34 -14.47 12.23
CA GLN A 71 -7.26 -13.91 11.24
C GLN A 71 -8.20 -12.95 11.97
N GLY A 72 -7.98 -11.64 11.81
CA GLY A 72 -8.97 -10.61 12.14
C GLY A 72 -9.52 -10.58 13.58
N GLY A 73 -8.87 -11.23 14.56
CA GLY A 73 -9.36 -11.28 15.95
C GLY A 73 -9.51 -12.68 16.52
N VAL A 74 -9.43 -13.70 15.66
CA VAL A 74 -9.53 -15.10 16.05
C VAL A 74 -8.29 -15.88 15.62
N CYS A 75 -8.01 -16.94 16.38
CA CYS A 75 -7.06 -17.97 16.02
C CYS A 75 -7.72 -18.84 14.93
N ALA A 76 -7.17 -18.85 13.72
CA ALA A 76 -7.66 -19.76 12.69
C ALA A 76 -7.16 -21.18 13.00
N SER A 77 -8.09 -22.14 13.03
CA SER A 77 -7.76 -23.57 12.96
C SER A 77 -7.33 -23.92 11.54
N TYR A 78 -6.49 -24.94 11.39
CA TYR A 78 -6.25 -25.55 10.09
C TYR A 78 -7.53 -26.26 9.67
N GLU A 79 -8.05 -25.94 8.50
CA GLU A 79 -9.01 -26.78 7.77
C GLU A 79 -8.23 -27.67 6.80
#